data_AF-A0A2B7ZKH1-F1
#
_entry.id   AF-A0A2B7ZKH1-F1
#
_cell.length_a   1.000
_cell.length_b   1.000
_cell.length_c   1.000
_cell.angle_alpha   90.00
_cell.angle_beta   90.00
_cell.angle_gamma   90.00
#
_symmetry.space_group_name_H-M   'P 1'
#
loop_
_entity.id
_entity.type
_entity.pdbx_description
1 polymer ?
#
loop_
_entity_poly.entity_id
_entity_poly.type
_entity_poly.pdbx_seq_one_letter_code
_entity_poly.pdbx_strand_id
1 'polypeptide(L)'
;MGNEENDVVELIHRLKGDPYGFKHVADDGIARSYNRDGAVVDYLRLNEKQMMDVARWHPEDEGYLTSHWKSVNGLEVPESQVWSPPHHFQPLVLRQPDLYGDLKIQKMQQSAREPNLLERRYRRCTNLVCRLTAECKIVRCLSCIILGHQSKGRCNGRF
;
A
#
# COMPACT_ATOMS: atom_id res chain seq x y z
N MET A 1 -8.62 -21.73 20.29
CA MET A 1 -8.64 -21.94 18.83
C MET A 1 -9.29 -20.71 18.22
N GLY A 2 -8.50 -19.81 17.65
CA GLY A 2 -8.97 -18.53 17.10
C GLY A 2 -8.12 -18.19 15.88
N ASN A 3 -8.69 -18.52 14.73
CA ASN A 3 -8.23 -18.41 13.33
C ASN A 3 -7.02 -17.51 13.02
N GLU A 4 -6.03 -18.11 12.37
CA GLU A 4 -5.00 -17.48 11.54
C GLU A 4 -5.63 -16.80 10.30
N GLU A 5 -6.47 -15.79 10.50
CA GLU A 5 -6.73 -14.81 9.44
C GLU A 5 -5.48 -13.92 9.43
N ASN A 6 -4.45 -14.33 8.68
CA ASN A 6 -3.23 -13.54 8.53
C ASN A 6 -3.65 -12.10 8.19
N ASP A 7 -3.26 -11.14 9.04
CA ASP A 7 -3.53 -9.72 8.83
C ASP A 7 -3.15 -9.36 7.39
N VAL A 8 -4.15 -8.94 6.59
CA VAL A 8 -3.98 -8.67 5.16
C VAL A 8 -2.83 -7.70 4.91
N VAL A 9 -2.62 -6.75 5.81
CA VAL A 9 -1.51 -5.80 5.76
C VAL A 9 -0.18 -6.52 5.91
N GLU A 10 -0.08 -7.49 6.82
CA GLU A 10 1.11 -8.33 6.95
C GLU A 10 1.36 -9.19 5.71
N LEU A 11 0.30 -9.75 5.10
CA LEU A 11 0.43 -10.49 3.84
C LEU A 11 0.98 -9.60 2.71
N ILE A 12 0.45 -8.37 2.58
CA ILE A 12 0.95 -7.39 1.63
C ILE A 12 2.43 -7.08 1.91
N HIS A 13 2.87 -7.00 3.18
CA HIS A 13 4.30 -6.81 3.50
C HIS A 13 5.18 -7.98 3.15
N ARG A 14 4.67 -9.20 3.24
CA ARG A 14 5.44 -10.41 2.94
C ARG A 14 5.68 -10.62 1.44
N LEU A 15 4.96 -9.92 0.56
CA LEU A 15 5.27 -9.92 -0.87
C LEU A 15 6.75 -9.62 -1.12
N LYS A 16 7.39 -10.43 -1.95
CA LYS A 16 8.76 -10.22 -2.43
C LYS A 16 8.85 -8.81 -3.00
N GLY A 17 9.81 -8.04 -2.52
CA GLY A 17 9.97 -6.64 -2.88
C GLY A 17 11.37 -6.32 -3.37
N ASP A 18 11.48 -5.17 -4.02
CA ASP A 18 12.74 -4.54 -4.41
C ASP A 18 12.98 -3.32 -3.48
N PRO A 19 14.19 -3.11 -2.94
CA PRO A 19 14.50 -1.91 -2.15
C PRO A 19 14.20 -0.60 -2.90
N TYR A 20 14.35 -0.57 -4.21
CA TYR A 20 14.08 0.56 -5.08
C TYR A 20 12.74 0.42 -5.83
N GLY A 21 11.88 -0.47 -5.36
CA GLY A 21 10.51 -0.61 -5.80
C GLY A 21 9.51 -0.20 -4.72
N PHE A 22 8.24 -0.52 -4.93
CA PHE A 22 7.14 -0.18 -4.03
C PHE A 22 6.01 -1.20 -4.17
N LYS A 23 5.05 -1.17 -3.24
CA LYS A 23 3.83 -1.98 -3.33
C LYS A 23 2.64 -1.10 -3.67
N HIS A 24 1.66 -1.65 -4.36
CA HIS A 24 0.46 -0.93 -4.76
C HIS A 24 -0.75 -1.82 -4.63
N VAL A 25 -1.74 -1.37 -3.86
CA VAL A 25 -3.06 -2.02 -3.79
C VAL A 25 -3.96 -1.30 -4.77
N ALA A 26 -4.25 -1.94 -5.89
CA ALA A 26 -5.02 -1.36 -6.98
C ALA A 26 -6.53 -1.59 -6.82
N ASP A 27 -7.33 -0.79 -7.52
CA ASP A 27 -8.80 -0.85 -7.48
C ASP A 27 -9.38 -2.11 -8.16
N ASP A 28 -8.53 -2.98 -8.73
CA ASP A 28 -8.91 -4.31 -9.21
C ASP A 28 -8.80 -5.41 -8.13
N GLY A 29 -8.46 -5.05 -6.90
CA GLY A 29 -8.34 -6.01 -5.80
C GLY A 29 -7.02 -6.78 -5.80
N ILE A 30 -6.01 -6.31 -6.52
CA ILE A 30 -4.68 -6.92 -6.54
C ILE A 30 -3.68 -5.99 -5.86
N ALA A 31 -3.02 -6.52 -4.83
CA ALA A 31 -1.81 -5.92 -4.29
C ALA A 31 -0.61 -6.41 -5.09
N ARG A 32 0.08 -5.51 -5.77
CA ARG A 32 1.26 -5.79 -6.60
C ARG A 32 2.51 -5.24 -5.95
N SER A 33 3.60 -5.98 -6.06
CA SER A 33 4.95 -5.51 -5.72
C SER A 33 5.69 -5.20 -7.01
N TYR A 34 6.14 -3.96 -7.16
CA TYR A 34 6.87 -3.48 -8.33
C TYR A 34 8.35 -3.37 -8.00
N ASN A 35 9.21 -3.67 -8.97
CA ASN A 35 10.65 -3.38 -8.89
C ASN A 35 10.97 -1.94 -9.35
N ARG A 36 12.27 -1.61 -9.39
CA ARG A 36 12.76 -0.29 -9.86
C ARG A 36 12.29 0.08 -11.26
N ASP A 37 12.20 -0.90 -12.15
CA ASP A 37 11.85 -0.69 -13.56
C ASP A 37 10.33 -0.64 -13.79
N GLY A 38 9.53 -0.74 -12.72
CA GLY A 38 8.07 -0.74 -12.81
C GLY A 38 7.47 -2.08 -13.25
N ALA A 39 8.24 -3.18 -13.22
CA ALA A 39 7.74 -4.52 -13.48
C ALA A 39 7.19 -5.16 -12.19
N VAL A 40 6.08 -5.89 -12.31
CA VAL A 40 5.50 -6.67 -11.20
C VAL A 40 6.40 -7.87 -10.90
N VAL A 41 6.84 -7.99 -9.65
CA VAL A 41 7.71 -9.09 -9.18
C VAL A 41 7.04 -10.05 -8.21
N ASP A 42 5.90 -9.65 -7.64
CA ASP A 42 5.06 -10.47 -6.76
C ASP A 42 3.66 -9.85 -6.64
N TYR A 43 2.68 -10.64 -6.19
CA TYR A 43 1.31 -10.17 -6.01
C TYR A 43 0.52 -10.94 -4.95
N LEU A 44 -0.56 -10.32 -4.48
CA LEU A 44 -1.59 -10.92 -3.64
C LEU A 44 -2.97 -10.54 -4.18
N ARG A 45 -3.84 -11.53 -4.33
CA ARG A 45 -5.26 -11.33 -4.67
C ARG A 45 -6.04 -11.08 -3.40
N LEU A 46 -6.85 -10.03 -3.38
CA LEU A 46 -7.65 -9.62 -2.25
C LEU A 46 -9.13 -9.70 -2.61
N ASN A 47 -9.91 -10.33 -1.75
CA ASN A 47 -11.37 -10.23 -1.83
C ASN A 47 -11.87 -8.91 -1.21
N GLU A 48 -13.17 -8.60 -1.37
CA GLU A 48 -13.77 -7.38 -0.84
C GLU A 48 -13.51 -7.20 0.66
N LYS A 49 -13.68 -8.26 1.47
CA LYS A 49 -13.44 -8.20 2.92
C LYS A 49 -12.00 -7.76 3.22
N GLN A 50 -11.03 -8.38 2.56
CA GLN A 50 -9.61 -8.05 2.72
C GLN A 50 -9.30 -6.63 2.24
N MET A 51 -9.92 -6.16 1.17
CA MET A 51 -9.80 -4.77 0.72
C MET A 51 -10.35 -3.79 1.78
N MET A 52 -11.50 -4.09 2.38
CA MET A 52 -12.04 -3.30 3.48
C MET A 52 -11.12 -3.31 4.70
N ASP A 53 -10.50 -4.45 5.01
CA ASP A 53 -9.54 -4.57 6.09
C ASP A 53 -8.31 -3.68 5.84
N VAL A 54 -7.78 -3.64 4.61
CA VAL A 54 -6.73 -2.68 4.21
C VAL A 54 -7.20 -1.23 4.42
N ALA A 55 -8.40 -0.88 3.97
CA ALA A 55 -8.91 0.48 4.12
C ALA A 55 -8.98 0.94 5.58
N ARG A 56 -9.42 0.07 6.51
CA ARG A 56 -9.49 0.38 7.96
C ARG A 56 -8.12 0.65 8.60
N TRP A 57 -7.06 0.06 8.04
CA TRP A 57 -5.69 0.32 8.50
C TRP A 57 -5.16 1.68 8.05
N HIS A 58 -5.81 2.32 7.08
CA HIS A 58 -5.46 3.64 6.54
C HIS A 58 -6.59 4.65 6.80
N PRO A 59 -6.85 5.03 8.07
CA PRO A 59 -7.99 5.86 8.46
C PRO A 59 -8.02 7.23 7.77
N GLU A 60 -6.86 7.75 7.37
CA GLU A 60 -6.74 8.99 6.60
C GLU A 60 -7.32 8.89 5.18
N ASP A 61 -7.38 7.68 4.63
CA ASP A 61 -7.83 7.40 3.26
C ASP A 61 -9.08 6.49 3.24
N GLU A 62 -9.55 6.00 4.40
CA GLU A 62 -10.59 4.98 4.55
C GLU A 62 -11.88 5.31 3.79
N GLY A 63 -12.38 6.55 3.87
CA GLY A 63 -13.61 6.95 3.18
C GLY A 63 -13.50 6.87 1.66
N TYR A 64 -12.35 7.28 1.11
CA TYR A 64 -12.06 7.12 -0.32
C TYR A 64 -11.97 5.64 -0.68
N LEU A 65 -11.14 4.89 0.03
CA LEU A 65 -10.88 3.48 -0.27
C LEU A 65 -12.14 2.61 -0.18
N THR A 66 -12.92 2.75 0.89
CA THR A 66 -14.17 1.99 1.08
C THR A 66 -15.20 2.26 -0.02
N SER A 67 -15.32 3.51 -0.48
CA SER A 67 -16.25 3.86 -1.57
C SER A 67 -15.84 3.29 -2.93
N HIS A 68 -14.52 3.23 -3.20
CA HIS A 68 -13.97 2.74 -4.46
C HIS A 68 -13.79 1.21 -4.49
N TRP A 69 -13.60 0.58 -3.33
CA TRP A 69 -13.30 -0.86 -3.23
C TRP A 69 -14.51 -1.71 -2.90
N LYS A 70 -15.68 -1.09 -2.73
CA LYS A 70 -16.93 -1.81 -2.52
C LYS A 70 -17.18 -2.75 -3.70
N SER A 71 -17.50 -4.00 -3.39
CA SER A 71 -17.74 -5.07 -4.38
C SER A 71 -16.56 -5.39 -5.31
N VAL A 72 -15.33 -4.95 -4.98
CA VAL A 72 -14.11 -5.34 -5.71
C VAL A 72 -13.66 -6.73 -5.26
N ASN A 73 -13.41 -7.63 -6.21
CA ASN A 73 -12.92 -8.98 -5.94
C ASN A 73 -11.72 -9.35 -6.83
N GLY A 74 -10.51 -9.25 -6.28
CA GLY A 74 -9.27 -9.60 -6.97
C GLY A 74 -9.11 -11.10 -7.26
N LEU A 75 -9.97 -11.97 -6.71
CA LEU A 75 -9.96 -13.40 -7.03
C LEU A 75 -10.44 -13.68 -8.46
N GLU A 76 -11.23 -12.78 -9.04
CA GLU A 76 -11.82 -12.93 -10.39
C GLU A 76 -10.95 -12.33 -11.50
N VAL A 77 -9.88 -11.61 -11.14
CA VAL A 77 -9.00 -10.95 -12.10
C VAL A 77 -8.19 -11.98 -12.92
N PRO A 78 -8.13 -11.91 -14.25
CA PRO A 78 -7.30 -12.81 -15.05
C PRO A 78 -5.82 -12.73 -14.68
N GLU A 79 -5.10 -13.85 -14.67
CA GLU A 79 -3.67 -13.88 -14.31
C GLU A 79 -2.80 -12.99 -15.21
N SER A 80 -3.12 -12.88 -16.50
CA SER A 80 -2.43 -11.96 -17.42
C SER A 80 -2.48 -10.50 -16.94
N GLN A 81 -3.60 -10.09 -16.34
CA GLN A 81 -3.80 -8.75 -15.78
C GLN A 81 -3.02 -8.53 -14.47
N VAL A 82 -2.71 -9.60 -13.74
CA VAL A 82 -1.94 -9.51 -12.50
C VAL A 82 -0.53 -9.02 -12.80
N TRP A 83 0.14 -9.64 -13.78
CA TRP A 83 1.51 -9.32 -14.15
C TRP A 83 1.64 -8.11 -15.09
N SER A 84 0.59 -7.82 -15.86
CA SER A 84 0.53 -6.68 -16.78
C SER A 84 -0.80 -5.94 -16.59
N PRO A 85 -0.90 -5.11 -15.53
CA PRO A 85 -2.13 -4.38 -15.26
C PRO A 85 -2.48 -3.40 -16.40
N PRO A 86 -3.77 -3.26 -16.74
CA PRO A 86 -4.24 -2.24 -17.66
C PRO A 86 -3.88 -0.87 -17.10
N HIS A 87 -3.71 0.10 -18.00
CA HIS A 87 -3.23 1.43 -17.65
C HIS A 87 -3.99 2.08 -16.47
N HIS A 88 -5.32 1.92 -16.37
CA HIS A 88 -6.10 2.51 -15.28
C HIS A 88 -5.90 1.84 -13.91
N PHE A 89 -5.37 0.62 -13.84
CA PHE A 89 -4.97 -0.04 -12.58
C PHE A 89 -3.49 0.14 -12.25
N GLN A 90 -2.74 0.87 -13.09
CA GLN A 90 -1.35 1.21 -12.79
C GLN A 90 -1.25 2.38 -11.80
N PRO A 91 -0.28 2.33 -10.88
CA PRO A 91 -0.04 3.40 -9.92
C PRO A 91 0.38 4.67 -10.66
N LEU A 92 -0.04 5.83 -10.14
CA LEU A 92 0.27 7.13 -10.77
C LEU A 92 1.78 7.38 -10.92
N VAL A 93 2.60 6.85 -10.02
CA VAL A 93 4.07 6.99 -10.09
C VAL A 93 4.67 6.42 -11.38
N LEU A 94 4.04 5.41 -11.99
CA LEU A 94 4.48 4.84 -13.27
C LEU A 94 3.85 5.56 -14.46
N ARG A 95 2.63 6.07 -14.31
CA ARG A 95 1.92 6.78 -15.39
C ARG A 95 2.39 8.21 -15.58
N GLN A 96 2.79 8.88 -14.50
CA GLN A 96 3.10 10.30 -14.46
C GLN A 96 4.31 10.54 -13.54
N PRO A 97 5.52 10.10 -13.95
CA PRO A 97 6.72 10.17 -13.12
C PRO A 97 7.09 11.61 -12.73
N ASP A 98 6.77 12.59 -13.58
CA ASP A 98 7.06 14.01 -13.37
C ASP A 98 6.31 14.60 -12.18
N LEU A 99 5.08 14.13 -11.90
CA LEU A 99 4.28 14.61 -10.76
C LEU A 99 4.80 14.15 -9.40
N TYR A 100 5.67 13.15 -9.39
CA TYR A 100 6.21 12.59 -8.15
C TYR A 100 7.55 13.21 -7.75
N GLY A 101 8.18 14.02 -8.62
CA GLY A 101 9.52 14.61 -8.46
C GLY A 101 9.82 15.23 -7.09
N ASP A 102 8.82 15.83 -6.44
CA ASP A 102 9.01 16.71 -5.28
C ASP A 102 8.66 16.10 -3.92
N LEU A 103 8.34 14.80 -3.84
CA LEU A 103 8.01 14.14 -2.58
C LEU A 103 9.25 13.90 -1.72
N LYS A 104 9.65 14.89 -0.93
CA LYS A 104 10.52 14.66 0.24
C LYS A 104 9.71 13.89 1.30
N ILE A 105 10.36 13.01 2.08
CA ILE A 105 9.74 12.40 3.26
C ILE A 105 9.26 13.55 4.16
N GLN A 106 7.96 13.78 4.19
CA GLN A 106 7.31 14.80 5.00
C GLN A 106 6.45 14.10 6.03
N LYS A 107 6.51 14.58 7.27
CA LYS A 107 5.61 14.15 8.34
C LYS A 107 4.29 14.92 8.18
N MET A 108 3.16 14.23 8.11
CA MET A 108 1.85 14.86 8.29
C MET A 108 1.66 15.34 9.74
N GLN A 109 0.96 16.47 9.92
CA GLN A 109 0.60 17.01 11.24
C GLN A 109 -0.38 16.07 11.97
N GLN A 110 -0.14 15.85 13.26
CA GLN A 110 -0.85 14.86 14.08
C GLN A 110 -2.12 15.43 14.73
N SER A 111 -3.11 14.55 14.97
CA SER A 111 -4.23 14.82 15.89
C SER A 111 -3.87 14.44 17.34
N ALA A 112 -4.49 15.13 18.31
CA ALA A 112 -4.09 15.21 19.72
C ALA A 112 -4.41 13.99 20.62
N ARG A 113 -4.60 12.79 20.06
CA ARG A 113 -4.81 11.57 20.88
C ARG A 113 -3.49 10.89 21.22
N GLU A 114 -3.24 10.62 22.51
CA GLU A 114 -2.12 9.79 22.96
C GLU A 114 -2.34 8.32 22.53
N PRO A 115 -1.51 7.77 21.62
CA PRO A 115 -1.60 6.38 21.23
C PRO A 115 -0.81 5.51 22.20
N ASN A 116 -1.16 4.22 22.29
CA ASN A 116 -0.34 3.23 22.99
C ASN A 116 1.01 3.01 22.27
N LEU A 117 1.97 2.30 22.89
CA LEU A 117 3.33 2.14 22.31
C LEU A 117 3.33 1.47 20.92
N LEU A 118 2.42 0.53 20.67
CA LEU A 118 2.27 -0.19 19.41
C LEU A 118 1.71 0.74 18.32
N GLU A 119 0.63 1.45 18.64
CA GLU A 119 0.01 2.47 17.79
C GLU A 119 0.98 3.62 17.51
N ARG A 120 1.83 4.01 18.46
CA ARG A 120 2.86 5.04 18.26
C ARG A 120 3.88 4.60 17.20
N ARG A 121 4.24 3.32 17.15
CA ARG A 121 5.18 2.80 16.16
C ARG A 121 4.54 2.70 14.78
N TYR A 122 3.31 2.20 14.72
CA TYR A 122 2.53 2.14 13.48
C TYR A 122 2.29 3.54 12.89
N ARG A 123 1.73 4.46 13.69
CA ARG A 123 1.50 5.87 13.30
C ARG A 123 2.79 6.58 12.92
N ARG A 124 3.93 6.21 13.49
CA ARG A 124 5.21 6.81 13.07
C ARG A 124 5.51 6.52 11.61
N CYS A 125 5.21 5.31 11.13
CA CYS A 125 5.48 4.91 9.75
C CYS A 125 4.40 5.43 8.79
N THR A 126 3.12 5.24 9.09
CA THR A 126 2.03 5.57 8.16
C THR A 126 1.90 7.07 7.86
N ASN A 127 2.45 7.92 8.74
CA ASN A 127 2.55 9.37 8.51
C ASN A 127 3.71 9.81 7.63
N LEU A 128 4.55 8.89 7.16
CA LEU A 128 5.69 9.19 6.30
C LEU A 128 5.35 8.88 4.85
N VAL A 129 5.36 9.93 4.04
CA VAL A 129 5.21 9.81 2.60
C VAL A 129 6.46 9.16 2.01
N CYS A 130 6.25 8.28 1.03
CA CYS A 130 7.31 7.60 0.29
C CYS A 130 6.97 7.46 -1.18
N ARG A 131 8.02 7.20 -1.95
CA ARG A 131 8.03 6.75 -3.34
C ARG A 131 8.53 5.31 -3.43
N LEU A 132 9.58 4.99 -2.67
CA LEU A 132 10.29 3.73 -2.77
C LEU A 132 10.46 3.08 -1.38
N THR A 133 10.59 1.77 -1.38
CA THR A 133 10.77 0.97 -0.15
C THR A 133 12.02 1.37 0.64
N ALA A 134 13.10 1.78 -0.04
CA ALA A 134 14.35 2.22 0.59
C ALA A 134 14.15 3.42 1.53
N GLU A 135 13.29 4.37 1.15
CA GLU A 135 12.98 5.56 1.95
C GLU A 135 12.37 5.18 3.31
N CYS A 136 11.45 4.21 3.30
CA CYS A 136 10.87 3.67 4.51
C CYS A 136 11.88 2.89 5.36
N LYS A 137 12.79 2.16 4.72
CA LYS A 137 13.83 1.41 5.44
C LYS A 137 14.81 2.33 6.18
N ILE A 138 15.14 3.50 5.62
CA ILE A 138 16.01 4.51 6.28
C ILE A 138 15.46 4.93 7.64
N VAL A 139 14.13 5.07 7.74
CA VAL A 139 13.41 5.46 8.97
C VAL A 139 12.95 4.26 9.82
N ARG A 140 13.47 3.05 9.53
CA ARG A 140 13.14 1.78 10.20
C ARG A 140 11.66 1.37 10.09
N CYS A 141 11.03 1.73 8.98
CA CYS A 141 9.74 1.21 8.52
C CYS A 141 9.96 0.10 7.47
N LEU A 142 8.90 -0.60 7.08
CA LEU A 142 8.98 -1.83 6.29
C LEU A 142 9.05 -1.58 4.78
N SER A 143 7.98 -1.01 4.21
CA SER A 143 7.80 -0.86 2.77
C SER A 143 6.99 0.38 2.44
N CYS A 144 7.15 0.85 1.21
CA CYS A 144 6.28 1.89 0.65
C CYS A 144 5.05 1.25 0.03
N ILE A 145 3.85 1.71 0.41
CA ILE A 145 2.57 1.23 -0.12
C ILE A 145 1.81 2.40 -0.74
N ILE A 146 1.36 2.24 -1.97
CA ILE A 146 0.46 3.15 -2.69
C ILE A 146 -0.92 2.49 -2.70
N LEU A 147 -1.99 3.25 -2.48
CA LEU A 147 -3.36 2.74 -2.45
C LEU A 147 -4.18 3.39 -3.57
N GLY A 148 -4.91 2.59 -4.35
CA GLY A 148 -5.76 3.04 -5.45
C GLY A 148 -5.05 3.99 -6.42
N HIS A 149 -5.66 5.14 -6.69
CA HIS A 149 -5.08 6.20 -7.53
C HIS A 149 -4.36 7.30 -6.75
N GLN A 150 -3.88 7.03 -5.53
CA GLN A 150 -3.15 8.06 -4.81
C GLN A 150 -1.83 8.41 -5.51
N SER A 151 -1.53 9.72 -5.51
CA SER A 151 -0.30 10.28 -6.07
C SER A 151 0.89 10.21 -5.13
N LYS A 152 0.77 9.50 -4.00
CA LYS A 152 1.81 9.36 -2.98
C LYS A 152 1.68 7.99 -2.33
N GLY A 153 2.81 7.38 -1.96
CA GLY A 153 2.82 6.20 -1.10
C GLY A 153 2.99 6.59 0.37
N ARG A 154 2.66 5.66 1.27
CA ARG A 154 2.92 5.77 2.71
C ARG A 154 3.80 4.62 3.16
N CYS A 155 4.73 4.92 4.07
CA CYS A 155 5.51 3.89 4.72
C CYS A 155 4.63 3.09 5.66
N ASN A 156 4.80 1.77 5.68
CA ASN A 156 4.13 0.95 6.69
C ASN A 156 5.07 0.47 7.80
N GLY A 157 4.54 0.33 9.02
CA GLY A 157 5.26 -0.16 10.20
C GLY A 157 4.81 -1.55 10.63
N ARG A 158 5.69 -2.28 11.34
CA ARG A 158 5.31 -3.55 11.98
C ARG A 158 4.58 -3.27 13.29
N PHE A 159 3.49 -4.00 13.55
CA PHE A 159 2.88 -4.09 14.88
C PHE A 159 3.83 -4.81 15.84
#